data_AF-A0A7X6MFJ5-F1
#
_entry.id   AF-A0A7X6MFJ5-F1
#
_cell.length_a   1.000
_cell.length_b   1.000
_cell.length_c   1.000
_cell.angle_alpha   90.00
_cell.angle_beta   90.00
_cell.angle_gamma   90.00
#
_symmetry.space_group_name_H-M   'P 1'
#
loop_
_entity.id
_entity.type
_entity.pdbx_description
1 polymer ?
#
loop_
_entity_poly.entity_id
_entity_poly.type
_entity_poly.pdbx_seq_one_letter_code
_entity_poly.pdbx_strand_id
1 'polypeptide(L)'
;MKKARLALATVSAGVLMLVSACTSPEGSSSGGGSPASEMTGERVTELWVKNAVDAHVIQEMFARDEDGSVMENIEDYYEERREVEEANSLEPFDGMAVLLDAGVLVETGEGYRVVADQEKWDTGSPGPGESEVREAMLHVLEVNTVNWCGGVKGYEFSDTYVDTYWGDFDTEEEYVASIEGYVSCGSGE
;
A
#
# COMPACT_ATOMS: atom_id res chain seq x y z
N MET A 1 29.54 30.14 30.90
CA MET A 1 28.78 31.33 31.35
C MET A 1 27.34 31.22 30.86
N LYS A 2 26.36 31.48 31.75
CA LYS A 2 24.92 31.81 31.56
C LYS A 2 24.11 30.95 30.57
N LYS A 3 23.30 29.97 31.04
CA LYS A 3 21.94 30.04 31.63
C LYS A 3 20.85 30.49 30.65
N ALA A 4 19.85 29.63 30.37
CA ALA A 4 18.52 29.71 30.99
C ALA A 4 17.65 28.50 30.59
N ARG A 5 17.00 27.90 31.60
CA ARG A 5 15.84 27.00 31.46
C ARG A 5 14.59 27.85 31.23
N LEU A 6 13.59 27.33 30.53
CA LEU A 6 12.20 27.69 30.81
C LEU A 6 11.32 26.43 30.73
N ALA A 7 10.41 26.32 31.70
CA ALA A 7 9.56 25.18 31.97
C ALA A 7 8.09 25.51 31.67
N LEU A 8 7.34 24.44 31.39
CA LEU A 8 5.92 24.16 31.68
C LEU A 8 4.86 25.26 31.53
N ALA A 9 3.79 24.92 30.81
CA ALA A 9 2.41 25.23 31.23
C ALA A 9 1.42 24.19 30.67
N THR A 10 1.13 23.16 31.46
CA THR A 10 -0.13 22.39 31.39
C THR A 10 -1.30 23.30 31.77
N VAL A 11 -2.36 23.32 30.95
CA VAL A 11 -3.66 23.88 31.32
C VAL A 11 -4.70 22.78 31.20
N SER A 12 -5.10 22.25 32.36
CA SER A 12 -6.32 21.48 32.53
C SER A 12 -7.52 22.44 32.54
N ALA A 13 -8.58 22.11 31.82
CA ALA A 13 -9.91 22.64 32.08
C ALA A 13 -10.92 21.51 31.86
N GLY A 14 -11.39 20.95 32.98
CA GLY A 14 -12.52 20.02 32.99
C GLY A 14 -13.84 20.76 32.77
N VAL A 15 -14.75 20.09 32.07
CA VAL A 15 -16.17 20.45 32.05
C VAL A 15 -16.93 19.28 32.68
N LEU A 16 -17.36 19.51 33.92
CA LEU A 16 -18.43 18.78 34.60
C LEU A 16 -19.77 19.40 34.18
N MET A 17 -20.87 18.63 34.31
CA MET A 17 -22.32 18.96 34.22
C MET A 17 -22.99 18.08 33.13
N LEU A 18 -24.07 17.32 33.32
CA LEU A 18 -25.03 17.10 34.41
C LEU A 18 -25.66 15.69 34.23
N VAL A 19 -25.82 14.94 35.33
CA VAL A 19 -26.60 13.70 35.33
C VAL A 19 -28.08 14.09 35.35
N SER A 20 -28.80 13.81 34.27
CA SER A 20 -30.26 13.92 34.23
C SER A 20 -30.85 12.52 34.35
N ALA A 21 -31.30 12.18 35.55
CA ALA A 21 -32.17 11.05 35.78
C ALA A 21 -33.60 11.47 35.40
N CYS A 22 -34.18 10.84 34.37
CA CYS A 22 -35.61 10.87 34.15
C CYS A 22 -36.12 9.43 33.94
N THR A 23 -36.93 9.04 34.91
CA THR A 23 -37.83 7.89 34.99
C THR A 23 -38.50 7.54 33.66
N SER A 24 -38.54 6.25 33.34
CA SER A 24 -39.41 5.67 32.31
C SER A 24 -40.89 5.86 32.68
N PRO A 25 -41.74 6.03 31.66
CA PRO A 25 -42.92 5.19 31.53
C PRO A 25 -43.07 4.62 30.12
N GLU A 26 -43.79 3.51 30.08
CA GLU A 26 -43.98 2.59 28.96
C GLU A 26 -44.73 3.21 27.77
N GLY A 27 -44.41 2.77 26.54
CA GLY A 27 -45.34 2.84 25.40
C GLY A 27 -44.77 3.23 24.04
N SER A 28 -44.75 2.24 23.14
CA SER A 28 -44.96 2.36 21.68
C SER A 28 -43.90 3.01 20.79
N SER A 29 -43.13 2.14 20.14
CA SER A 29 -42.71 2.15 18.72
C SER A 29 -42.82 3.48 17.95
N SER A 30 -41.67 4.09 17.64
CA SER A 30 -41.39 4.80 16.39
C SER A 30 -39.91 5.20 16.31
N GLY A 31 -39.24 4.72 15.26
CA GLY A 31 -38.14 5.39 14.57
C GLY A 31 -37.08 6.08 15.43
N GLY A 32 -36.27 5.30 16.15
CA GLY A 32 -34.97 5.77 16.64
C GLY A 32 -33.96 5.61 15.52
N GLY A 33 -33.74 6.67 14.74
CA GLY A 33 -32.57 6.75 13.87
C GLY A 33 -31.35 6.50 14.74
N SER A 34 -30.66 5.38 14.49
CA SER A 34 -29.25 5.28 14.84
C SER A 34 -28.59 6.57 14.34
N PRO A 35 -27.67 7.19 15.09
CA PRO A 35 -26.66 7.94 14.38
C PRO A 35 -26.06 6.90 13.43
N ALA A 36 -26.35 7.04 12.13
CA ALA A 36 -25.41 6.59 11.15
C ALA A 36 -24.15 7.32 11.57
N SER A 37 -23.27 6.63 12.30
CA SER A 37 -21.87 6.99 12.24
C SER A 37 -21.61 7.07 10.75
N GLU A 38 -21.45 8.30 10.27
CA GLU A 38 -20.73 8.56 9.05
C GLU A 38 -19.36 7.94 9.27
N MET A 39 -19.26 6.62 9.07
CA MET A 39 -18.01 5.96 8.72
C MET A 39 -17.74 6.41 7.29
N THR A 40 -17.36 7.68 7.17
CA THR A 40 -16.71 8.25 5.99
C THR A 40 -15.22 7.93 6.01
N GLY A 41 -14.78 6.98 6.85
CA GLY A 41 -13.48 6.34 6.68
C GLY A 41 -13.59 5.39 5.50
N GLU A 42 -12.76 5.61 4.49
CA GLU A 42 -12.45 4.61 3.48
C GLU A 42 -12.16 3.28 4.21
N ARG A 43 -12.85 2.20 3.82
CA ARG A 43 -12.66 0.91 4.49
C ARG A 43 -11.39 0.29 3.96
N VAL A 44 -10.37 0.15 4.82
CA VAL A 44 -9.17 -0.62 4.51
C VAL A 44 -9.56 -2.05 4.17
N THR A 45 -9.18 -2.51 2.99
CA THR A 45 -9.41 -3.89 2.55
C THR A 45 -8.10 -4.65 2.50
N GLU A 46 -8.15 -5.97 2.68
CA GLU A 46 -6.97 -6.84 2.55
C GLU A 46 -6.30 -6.69 1.19
N LEU A 47 -7.10 -6.50 0.13
CA LEU A 47 -6.63 -6.25 -1.22
C LEU A 47 -5.89 -4.91 -1.33
N TRP A 48 -6.42 -3.85 -0.71
CA TRP A 48 -5.71 -2.56 -0.65
C TRP A 48 -4.38 -2.69 0.09
N VAL A 49 -4.35 -3.43 1.21
CA VAL A 49 -3.12 -3.67 1.98
C VAL A 49 -2.11 -4.45 1.13
N LYS A 50 -2.56 -5.48 0.42
CA LYS A 50 -1.71 -6.27 -0.50
C LYS A 50 -1.09 -5.40 -1.58
N ASN A 51 -1.89 -4.57 -2.25
CA ASN A 51 -1.38 -3.66 -3.27
C ASN A 51 -0.39 -2.63 -2.68
N ALA A 52 -0.68 -2.13 -1.48
CA ALA A 52 0.18 -1.17 -0.81
C ALA A 52 1.55 -1.79 -0.52
N VAL A 53 1.60 -2.99 0.08
CA VAL A 53 2.88 -3.65 0.36
C VAL A 53 3.61 -4.02 -0.92
N ASP A 54 2.92 -4.53 -1.94
CA ASP A 54 3.51 -4.85 -3.24
C ASP A 54 4.21 -3.64 -3.85
N ALA A 55 3.52 -2.49 -3.87
CA ALA A 55 4.06 -1.27 -4.44
C ALA A 55 5.27 -0.72 -3.66
N HIS A 56 5.27 -0.82 -2.33
CA HIS A 56 6.42 -0.41 -1.52
C HIS A 56 7.60 -1.37 -1.66
N VAL A 57 7.35 -2.67 -1.78
CA VAL A 57 8.41 -3.65 -2.04
C VAL A 57 9.04 -3.41 -3.40
N ILE A 58 8.24 -3.21 -4.45
CA ILE A 58 8.72 -2.88 -5.79
C ILE A 58 9.48 -1.54 -5.77
N GLN A 59 8.96 -0.53 -5.09
CA GLN A 59 9.66 0.75 -4.92
C GLN A 59 11.04 0.57 -4.32
N GLU A 60 11.17 -0.27 -3.31
CA GLU A 60 12.44 -0.51 -2.66
C GLU A 60 13.39 -1.38 -3.51
N MET A 61 12.86 -2.30 -4.32
CA MET A 61 13.65 -3.01 -5.33
C MET A 61 14.32 -2.01 -6.27
N PHE A 62 13.56 -1.10 -6.88
CA PHE A 62 14.09 -0.07 -7.78
C PHE A 62 15.01 0.92 -7.07
N ALA A 63 14.72 1.30 -5.82
CA ALA A 63 15.55 2.23 -5.06
C ALA A 63 16.93 1.66 -4.71
N ARG A 64 17.03 0.32 -4.60
CA ARG A 64 18.27 -0.41 -4.28
C ARG A 64 18.93 -1.03 -5.52
N ASP A 65 18.35 -0.85 -6.69
CA ASP A 65 18.83 -1.43 -7.95
C ASP A 65 20.00 -0.60 -8.52
N GLU A 66 21.22 -0.90 -8.07
CA GLU A 66 22.42 -0.21 -8.54
C GLU A 66 22.90 -0.69 -9.91
N ASP A 67 22.56 -1.93 -10.30
CA ASP A 67 23.04 -2.58 -11.53
C ASP A 67 22.01 -2.67 -12.65
N GLY A 68 20.75 -2.29 -12.39
CA GLY A 68 19.67 -2.34 -13.38
C GLY A 68 19.03 -3.73 -13.49
N SER A 69 19.37 -4.65 -12.60
CA SER A 69 18.93 -6.04 -12.65
C SER A 69 17.42 -6.18 -12.47
N VAL A 70 16.76 -5.24 -11.77
CA VAL A 70 15.30 -5.31 -11.60
C VAL A 70 14.60 -5.17 -12.93
N MET A 71 15.01 -4.21 -13.75
CA MET A 71 14.43 -4.00 -15.08
C MET A 71 14.81 -5.14 -16.04
N GLU A 72 16.07 -5.56 -16.04
CA GLU A 72 16.56 -6.68 -16.88
C GLU A 72 15.73 -7.96 -16.63
N ASN A 73 15.50 -8.32 -15.36
CA ASN A 73 14.69 -9.50 -15.00
C ASN A 73 13.24 -9.41 -15.51
N ILE A 74 12.67 -8.20 -15.56
CA ILE A 74 11.29 -7.99 -16.05
C ILE A 74 11.25 -8.08 -17.57
N GLU A 75 12.20 -7.46 -18.26
CA GLU A 75 12.32 -7.53 -19.72
C GLU A 75 12.52 -8.98 -20.19
N ASP A 76 13.44 -9.71 -19.58
CA ASP A 76 13.69 -11.12 -19.86
C ASP A 76 12.41 -11.96 -19.67
N TYR A 77 11.68 -11.76 -18.58
CA TYR A 77 10.42 -12.47 -18.32
C TYR A 77 9.37 -12.23 -19.41
N TYR A 78 9.20 -10.97 -19.85
CA TYR A 78 8.22 -10.66 -20.90
C TYR A 78 8.69 -11.09 -22.29
N GLU A 79 9.99 -11.16 -22.55
CA GLU A 79 10.53 -11.73 -23.79
C GLU A 79 10.22 -13.24 -23.86
N GLU A 80 10.60 -14.01 -22.84
CA GLU A 80 10.32 -15.45 -22.77
C GLU A 80 8.82 -15.74 -22.85
N ARG A 81 8.01 -14.97 -22.12
CA ARG A 81 6.56 -15.13 -22.11
C ARG A 81 5.93 -14.83 -23.46
N ARG A 82 6.38 -13.77 -24.15
CA ARG A 82 5.90 -13.39 -25.49
C ARG A 82 6.11 -14.52 -26.49
N GLU A 83 7.29 -15.17 -26.47
CA GLU A 83 7.55 -16.30 -27.36
C GLU A 83 6.53 -17.43 -27.17
N VAL A 84 6.20 -17.74 -25.91
CA VAL A 84 5.20 -18.77 -25.58
C VAL A 84 3.79 -18.33 -25.99
N GLU A 85 3.39 -17.10 -25.70
CA GLU A 85 2.05 -16.59 -26.04
C GLU A 85 1.83 -16.54 -27.56
N GLU A 86 2.80 -16.02 -28.32
CA GLU A 86 2.75 -15.99 -29.78
C GLU A 86 2.71 -17.38 -30.40
N ALA A 87 3.52 -18.32 -29.89
CA ALA A 87 3.51 -19.72 -30.33
C ALA A 87 2.14 -20.39 -30.11
N ASN A 88 1.38 -19.92 -29.13
CA ASN A 88 0.02 -20.37 -28.83
C ASN A 88 -1.08 -19.49 -29.46
N SER A 89 -0.72 -18.53 -30.32
CA SER A 89 -1.65 -17.57 -30.94
C SER A 89 -2.47 -16.76 -29.92
N LEU A 90 -1.86 -16.45 -28.78
CA LEU A 90 -2.40 -15.56 -27.76
C LEU A 90 -1.85 -14.15 -27.97
N GLU A 91 -2.62 -13.15 -27.53
CA GLU A 91 -2.15 -11.77 -27.47
C GLU A 91 -1.17 -11.63 -26.29
N PRO A 92 0.06 -11.12 -26.51
CA PRO A 92 1.01 -11.00 -25.42
C PRO A 92 0.58 -9.99 -24.36
N PHE A 93 0.71 -10.36 -23.09
CA PHE A 93 0.51 -9.41 -22.00
C PHE A 93 1.80 -8.64 -21.74
N ASP A 94 1.77 -7.31 -21.90
CA ASP A 94 2.89 -6.42 -21.60
C ASP A 94 2.61 -5.65 -20.30
N GLY A 95 3.01 -6.23 -19.17
CA GLY A 95 2.77 -5.55 -17.89
C GLY A 95 3.71 -4.39 -17.63
N MET A 96 4.85 -4.27 -18.33
CA MET A 96 5.68 -3.07 -18.24
C MET A 96 4.92 -1.86 -18.81
N ALA A 97 4.30 -2.03 -19.99
CA ALA A 97 3.43 -1.03 -20.57
C ALA A 97 2.26 -0.70 -19.62
N VAL A 98 1.63 -1.70 -18.99
CA VAL A 98 0.57 -1.48 -18.00
C VAL A 98 1.04 -0.63 -16.81
N LEU A 99 2.21 -0.92 -16.23
CA LEU A 99 2.72 -0.17 -15.07
C LEU A 99 3.08 1.28 -15.43
N LEU A 100 3.59 1.50 -16.64
CA LEU A 100 3.88 2.84 -17.17
C LEU A 100 2.60 3.63 -17.45
N ASP A 101 1.63 3.01 -18.14
CA ASP A 101 0.36 3.66 -18.49
C ASP A 101 -0.48 3.99 -17.24
N ALA A 102 -0.45 3.11 -16.22
CA ALA A 102 -1.11 3.34 -14.94
C ALA A 102 -0.34 4.33 -14.03
N GLY A 103 0.86 4.77 -14.41
CA GLY A 103 1.69 5.67 -13.61
C GLY A 103 2.25 5.06 -12.33
N VAL A 104 2.20 3.73 -12.18
CA VAL A 104 2.87 3.00 -11.09
C VAL A 104 4.38 3.09 -11.26
N LEU A 105 4.84 2.92 -12.50
CA LEU A 105 6.21 3.14 -12.90
C LEU A 105 6.30 4.45 -13.70
N VAL A 106 7.34 5.25 -13.42
CA VAL A 106 7.57 6.53 -14.09
C VAL A 106 9.01 6.59 -14.57
N GLU A 107 9.18 6.84 -15.87
CA GLU A 107 10.49 7.13 -16.45
C GLU A 107 11.05 8.45 -15.92
N THR A 108 12.33 8.42 -15.57
CA THR A 108 13.12 9.56 -15.12
C THR A 108 14.37 9.67 -15.99
N GLY A 109 15.10 10.78 -15.86
CA GLY A 109 16.39 10.92 -16.57
C GLY A 109 17.46 9.91 -16.14
N GLU A 110 17.25 9.19 -15.04
CA GLU A 110 18.21 8.30 -14.40
C GLU A 110 17.73 6.84 -14.35
N GLY A 111 16.61 6.51 -15.02
CA GLY A 111 15.99 5.18 -14.97
C GLY A 111 14.52 5.28 -14.58
N TYR A 112 14.04 4.35 -13.75
CA TYR A 112 12.62 4.28 -13.38
C TYR A 112 12.41 4.57 -11.90
N ARG A 113 11.28 5.19 -11.57
CA ARG A 113 10.79 5.37 -10.20
C ARG A 113 9.43 4.71 -10.05
N VAL A 114 9.18 4.16 -8.87
CA VAL A 114 7.88 3.58 -8.50
C VAL A 114 7.08 4.58 -7.66
N VAL A 115 5.81 4.73 -8.00
CA VAL A 115 4.81 5.48 -7.23
C VAL A 115 4.06 4.50 -6.34
N ALA A 116 4.43 4.43 -5.05
CA ALA A 116 3.79 3.49 -4.11
C ALA A 116 2.39 3.92 -3.63
N ASP A 117 2.07 5.20 -3.79
CA ASP A 117 0.77 5.78 -3.42
C ASP A 117 -0.29 5.42 -4.48
N GLN A 118 -1.19 4.50 -4.10
CA GLN A 118 -2.22 3.95 -4.97
C GLN A 118 -3.20 5.02 -5.49
N GLU A 119 -3.47 6.08 -4.72
CA GLU A 119 -4.38 7.16 -5.14
C GLU A 119 -3.82 7.96 -6.34
N LYS A 120 -2.51 7.84 -6.60
CA LYS A 120 -1.85 8.52 -7.71
C LYS A 120 -1.87 7.70 -9.00
N TRP A 121 -2.35 6.45 -8.97
CA TRP A 121 -2.36 5.59 -10.15
C TRP A 121 -3.53 5.96 -11.08
N ASP A 122 -3.25 6.01 -12.38
CA ASP A 122 -4.26 6.26 -13.41
C ASP A 122 -4.89 4.93 -13.85
N THR A 123 -5.71 4.36 -12.98
CA THR A 123 -6.42 3.10 -13.25
C THR A 123 -7.89 3.33 -13.62
N GLY A 124 -8.43 2.43 -14.43
CA GLY A 124 -9.78 2.57 -15.00
C GLY A 124 -9.81 3.42 -16.25
N SER A 125 -10.98 3.63 -16.86
CA SER A 125 -11.07 4.22 -18.20
C SER A 125 -10.66 5.70 -18.22
N PRO A 126 -9.66 6.13 -19.03
CA PRO A 126 -9.11 5.44 -20.22
C PRO A 126 -7.83 4.57 -20.03
N GLY A 127 -7.27 4.43 -18.83
CA GLY A 127 -6.09 3.61 -18.52
C GLY A 127 -6.36 2.11 -18.24
N PRO A 128 -5.31 1.38 -17.80
CA PRO A 128 -5.40 -0.04 -17.47
C PRO A 128 -6.36 -0.32 -16.31
N GLY A 129 -6.96 -1.51 -16.29
CA GLY A 129 -7.76 -1.96 -15.16
C GLY A 129 -6.90 -2.27 -13.93
N GLU A 130 -7.45 -2.08 -12.73
CA GLU A 130 -6.76 -2.39 -11.46
C GLU A 130 -6.23 -3.84 -11.40
N SER A 131 -6.96 -4.79 -12.00
CA SER A 131 -6.52 -6.19 -12.05
C SER A 131 -5.29 -6.40 -12.92
N GLU A 132 -5.16 -5.68 -14.04
CA GLU A 132 -4.00 -5.74 -14.92
C GLU A 132 -2.78 -5.12 -14.23
N VAL A 133 -2.98 -4.00 -13.52
CA VAL A 133 -1.93 -3.36 -12.72
C VAL A 133 -1.43 -4.29 -11.61
N ARG A 134 -2.33 -4.96 -10.89
CA ARG A 134 -1.94 -5.96 -9.88
C ARG A 134 -1.19 -7.13 -10.49
N GLU A 135 -1.64 -7.66 -11.62
CA GLU A 135 -0.95 -8.75 -12.31
C GLU A 135 0.46 -8.33 -12.74
N ALA A 136 0.61 -7.12 -13.28
CA ALA A 136 1.91 -6.59 -13.65
C ALA A 136 2.83 -6.40 -12.44
N MET A 137 2.33 -5.86 -11.32
CA MET A 137 3.10 -5.78 -10.06
C MET A 137 3.53 -7.17 -9.56
N LEU A 138 2.64 -8.16 -9.64
CA LEU A 138 2.96 -9.53 -9.25
C LEU A 138 4.10 -10.11 -10.08
N HIS A 139 4.13 -9.89 -11.39
CA HIS A 139 5.23 -10.34 -12.23
C HIS A 139 6.57 -9.70 -11.83
N VAL A 140 6.59 -8.41 -11.51
CA VAL A 140 7.81 -7.75 -10.99
C VAL A 140 8.31 -8.45 -9.73
N LEU A 141 7.39 -8.73 -8.80
CA LEU A 141 7.68 -9.40 -7.53
C LEU A 141 8.08 -10.87 -7.68
N GLU A 142 7.58 -11.56 -8.71
CA GLU A 142 7.88 -12.96 -9.01
C GLU A 142 9.30 -13.13 -9.54
N VAL A 143 9.72 -12.25 -10.44
CA VAL A 143 11.01 -12.37 -11.12
C VAL A 143 12.15 -11.82 -10.27
N ASN A 144 11.86 -10.91 -9.33
CA ASN A 144 12.84 -10.29 -8.46
C ASN A 144 12.90 -10.88 -7.04
N THR A 145 14.05 -10.71 -6.38
CA THR A 145 14.32 -11.21 -5.03
C THR A 145 14.58 -10.05 -4.07
N VAL A 146 13.93 -10.09 -2.91
CA VAL A 146 14.19 -9.19 -1.78
C VAL A 146 15.44 -9.65 -1.05
N ASN A 147 16.59 -9.13 -1.47
CA ASN A 147 17.90 -9.54 -0.95
C ASN A 147 18.28 -8.83 0.36
N TRP A 148 17.68 -7.68 0.65
CA TRP A 148 18.04 -6.85 1.81
C TRP A 148 17.43 -7.33 3.14
N CYS A 149 16.34 -8.11 3.11
CA CYS A 149 15.71 -8.71 4.30
C CYS A 149 15.87 -10.24 4.40
N GLY A 150 16.94 -10.81 3.84
CA GLY A 150 17.25 -12.23 4.01
C GLY A 150 16.96 -13.15 2.82
N GLY A 151 16.65 -12.60 1.64
CA GLY A 151 16.66 -13.34 0.38
C GLY A 151 15.43 -14.23 0.17
N VAL A 152 14.31 -13.63 -0.24
CA VAL A 152 13.06 -14.32 -0.62
C VAL A 152 12.49 -13.70 -1.89
N LYS A 153 11.57 -14.37 -2.59
CA LYS A 153 10.88 -13.74 -3.73
C LYS A 153 10.04 -12.55 -3.25
N GLY A 154 9.90 -11.54 -4.11
CA GLY A 154 9.16 -10.32 -3.76
C GLY A 154 7.72 -10.60 -3.34
N TYR A 155 7.04 -11.53 -4.02
CA TYR A 155 5.65 -11.85 -3.69
C TYR A 155 5.56 -12.56 -2.34
N GLU A 156 6.49 -13.47 -2.03
CA GLU A 156 6.55 -14.17 -0.73
C GLU A 156 6.80 -13.20 0.41
N PHE A 157 7.67 -12.21 0.20
CA PHE A 157 7.92 -11.14 1.16
C PHE A 157 6.65 -10.32 1.42
N SER A 158 5.93 -9.95 0.36
CA SER A 158 4.69 -9.17 0.46
C SER A 158 3.54 -9.98 1.10
N ASP A 159 3.39 -11.25 0.75
CA ASP A 159 2.41 -12.16 1.34
C ASP A 159 2.66 -12.35 2.84
N THR A 160 3.93 -12.48 3.24
CA THR A 160 4.32 -12.59 4.66
C THR A 160 3.85 -11.38 5.48
N TYR A 161 3.91 -10.17 4.90
CA TYR A 161 3.39 -8.97 5.56
C TYR A 161 1.87 -9.07 5.79
N VAL A 162 1.12 -9.38 4.74
CA VAL A 162 -0.35 -9.49 4.84
C VAL A 162 -0.74 -10.58 5.83
N ASP A 163 -0.12 -11.75 5.76
CA ASP A 163 -0.38 -12.88 6.68
C ASP A 163 -0.12 -12.51 8.15
N THR A 164 0.85 -11.63 8.40
CA THR A 164 1.28 -11.26 9.76
C THR A 164 0.46 -10.12 10.34
N TYR A 165 0.18 -9.09 9.53
CA TYR A 165 -0.32 -7.80 10.01
C TYR A 165 -1.76 -7.49 9.57
N TRP A 166 -2.39 -8.35 8.77
CA TRP A 166 -3.78 -8.15 8.38
C TRP A 166 -4.70 -8.17 9.61
N GLY A 167 -5.42 -7.06 9.80
CA GLY A 167 -6.33 -6.83 10.91
C GLY A 167 -5.70 -6.15 12.14
N ASP A 168 -4.41 -5.81 12.10
CA ASP A 168 -3.72 -5.14 13.21
C ASP A 168 -3.96 -3.62 13.27
N PHE A 169 -4.36 -3.01 12.15
CA PHE A 169 -4.58 -1.56 12.02
C PHE A 169 -5.97 -1.22 11.46
N ASP A 170 -6.48 -0.06 11.84
CA ASP A 170 -7.82 0.42 11.46
C ASP A 170 -7.79 1.40 10.28
N THR A 171 -6.63 2.00 9.98
CA THR A 171 -6.48 3.07 8.99
C THR A 171 -5.39 2.78 7.95
N GLU A 172 -5.53 3.36 6.76
CA GLU A 172 -4.54 3.25 5.70
C GLU A 172 -3.18 3.83 6.11
N GLU A 173 -3.18 4.95 6.83
CA GLU A 173 -1.95 5.60 7.30
C GLU A 173 -1.15 4.71 8.27
N GLU A 174 -1.83 3.97 9.14
CA GLU A 174 -1.19 3.01 10.04
C GLU A 174 -0.58 1.82 9.27
N TYR A 175 -1.29 1.31 8.26
CA TYR A 175 -0.74 0.27 7.38
C TYR A 175 0.48 0.78 6.60
N VAL A 176 0.43 1.97 6.02
CA VAL A 176 1.57 2.54 5.28
C VAL A 176 2.79 2.68 6.19
N ALA A 177 2.64 3.24 7.39
CA ALA A 177 3.75 3.37 8.33
C ALA A 177 4.34 2.00 8.73
N SER A 178 3.48 0.99 8.91
CA SER A 178 3.91 -0.39 9.19
C SER A 178 4.63 -1.03 7.99
N ILE A 179 4.13 -0.84 6.76
CA ILE A 179 4.76 -1.31 5.52
C ILE A 179 6.15 -0.69 5.35
N GLU A 180 6.31 0.62 5.54
CA GLU A 180 7.61 1.30 5.45
C GLU A 180 8.61 0.73 6.47
N GLY A 181 8.16 0.46 7.70
CA GLY A 181 8.95 -0.21 8.73
C GLY A 181 9.33 -1.65 8.34
N TYR A 182 8.40 -2.39 7.74
CA TYR A 182 8.61 -3.77 7.30
C TYR A 182 9.59 -3.87 6.13
N VAL A 183 9.40 -3.09 5.07
CA VAL A 183 10.21 -3.08 3.84
C VAL A 183 11.64 -2.62 4.10
N SER A 184 11.84 -1.80 5.14
CA SER A 184 13.17 -1.43 5.64
C SER A 184 13.82 -2.48 6.57
N CYS A 185 13.21 -3.66 6.74
CA CYS A 185 13.59 -4.71 7.69
C CYS A 185 13.68 -4.24 9.16
N GLY A 186 12.91 -3.23 9.56
CA GLY A 186 13.01 -2.65 10.90
C GLY A 186 14.24 -1.77 11.12
N SER A 187 14.87 -1.27 10.05
CA SER A 187 15.95 -0.27 10.13
C SER A 187 15.45 1.14 10.50
N GLY A 188 14.14 1.31 10.66
CA GLY A 188 13.52 2.52 11.18
C GLY A 188 13.76 2.69 12.69
N GLU A 189 15.00 2.99 13.07
CA GLU A 189 15.33 3.63 14.35
C GLU A 189 15.19 5.15 14.29
#